data_AF-X0RFJ5-F1
#
_entry.id   AF-X0RFJ5-F1
#
_cell.length_a   1.000
_cell.length_b   1.000
_cell.length_c   1.000
_cell.angle_alpha   90.00
_cell.angle_beta   90.00
_cell.angle_gamma   90.00
#
_symmetry.space_group_name_H-M   'P 1'
#
loop_
_entity.id
_entity.type
_entity.pdbx_description
1 polymer ?
#
loop_
_entity_poly.entity_id
_entity_poly.type
_entity_poly.pdbx_seq_one_letter_code
_entity_poly.pdbx_strand_id
1 'polypeptide(L)'
;MNYVIRALTSRYAAFRGRARRLEYWLFILIMTVASWVLVYFDVLTGSLGPYGFGLLSSLFVFATFIPSLCVSVRRLHDSDRRGWWVLIFFVPLIGW
;
A
#
# COMPACT_ATOMS: atom_id res chain seq x y z
N MET A 1 15.32 2.13 14.87
CA MET A 1 15.05 0.84 14.20
C MET A 1 13.70 0.21 14.54
N ASN A 2 12.98 0.62 15.60
CA ASN A 2 11.67 0.04 15.98
C ASN A 2 10.44 0.66 15.28
N TYR A 3 10.62 1.72 14.49
CA TYR A 3 9.51 2.41 13.81
C TYR A 3 9.00 1.65 12.58
N VAL A 4 9.93 1.07 11.81
CA VAL A 4 9.62 0.30 10.60
C VAL A 4 8.76 -0.92 10.94
N ILE A 5 9.16 -1.66 11.98
CA ILE A 5 8.46 -2.86 12.45
C ILE A 5 7.12 -2.49 13.12
N ARG A 6 6.99 -1.35 13.82
CA ARG A 6 5.67 -0.93 14.36
C ARG A 6 4.68 -0.50 13.28
N ALA A 7 5.16 0.18 12.23
CA ALA A 7 4.35 0.54 11.06
C ALA A 7 3.89 -0.69 10.27
N LEU A 8 4.77 -1.70 10.13
CA LEU A 8 4.49 -2.95 9.42
C LEU A 8 3.75 -4.02 10.25
N THR A 9 3.89 -4.08 11.57
CA THR A 9 3.50 -5.29 12.35
C THR A 9 2.51 -5.02 13.47
N SER A 10 2.51 -3.85 14.12
CA SER A 10 1.68 -3.62 15.31
C SER A 10 0.28 -3.08 14.99
N ARG A 11 0.09 -2.46 13.81
CA ARG A 11 -1.20 -1.94 13.34
C ARG A 11 -1.35 -2.15 11.84
N TYR A 12 -1.21 -3.38 11.36
CA TYR A 12 -1.34 -3.67 9.92
C TYR A 12 -2.80 -3.58 9.44
N ALA A 13 -3.76 -3.86 10.32
CA ALA A 13 -5.21 -3.87 10.02
C ALA A 13 -6.08 -2.97 10.94
N ALA A 14 -5.47 -2.12 11.77
CA ALA A 14 -6.21 -1.33 12.76
C ALA A 14 -6.65 0.04 12.20
N PHE A 15 -7.90 0.23 11.81
CA PHE A 15 -8.37 1.54 11.31
C PHE A 15 -8.30 2.69 12.35
N ARG A 16 -8.00 2.38 13.62
CA ARG A 16 -7.88 3.34 14.72
C ARG A 16 -6.45 3.83 14.94
N GLY A 17 -6.29 5.15 14.92
CA GLY A 17 -5.06 5.85 15.27
C GLY A 17 -4.71 6.96 14.28
N ARG A 18 -3.62 7.66 14.59
CA ARG A 18 -3.00 8.71 13.78
C ARG A 18 -1.68 8.19 13.22
N ALA A 19 -1.36 8.47 11.96
CA ALA A 19 -0.14 8.01 11.32
C ALA A 19 0.81 9.19 11.15
N ARG A 20 2.01 9.14 11.75
CA ARG A 20 2.96 10.25 11.55
C ARG A 20 3.37 10.31 10.07
N ARG A 21 3.61 11.53 9.55
CA ARG A 21 4.02 11.75 8.13
C ARG A 21 5.20 10.85 7.72
N LEU A 22 6.16 10.66 8.63
CA LEU A 22 7.32 9.80 8.41
C LEU A 22 6.94 8.32 8.26
N GLU A 23 6.00 7.82 9.06
CA GLU A 23 5.52 6.43 8.98
C GLU A 23 4.78 6.18 7.66
N TYR A 24 3.96 7.15 7.23
CA TYR A 24 3.26 7.11 5.96
C TYR A 24 4.23 7.03 4.76
N TRP A 25 5.20 7.94 4.71
CA TRP A 25 6.17 7.97 3.61
C TRP A 25 7.08 6.75 3.60
N LEU A 26 7.46 6.27 4.78
CA LEU A 26 8.29 5.07 4.89
C LEU A 26 7.52 3.81 4.49
N PHE A 27 6.23 3.71 4.83
CA PHE A 27 5.35 2.65 4.33
C PHE A 27 5.24 2.68 2.80
N ILE A 28 4.98 3.85 2.22
CA ILE A 28 4.92 4.00 0.75
C ILE A 28 6.25 3.64 0.11
N LEU A 29 7.36 4.12 0.65
CA LEU A 29 8.68 3.83 0.10
C LEU A 29 8.96 2.33 0.09
N ILE A 30 8.69 1.63 1.20
CA ILE A 30 8.87 0.18 1.29
C ILE A 30 7.96 -0.56 0.31
N MET A 31 6.69 -0.19 0.24
CA MET A 31 5.73 -0.82 -0.68
C MET A 31 6.14 -0.61 -2.13
N THR A 32 6.55 0.61 -2.50
CA THR A 32 7.05 0.91 -3.84
C THR A 32 8.28 0.07 -4.16
N VAL A 33 9.31 0.10 -3.31
CA VAL A 33 10.55 -0.68 -3.53
C VAL A 33 10.25 -2.18 -3.63
N ALA A 34 9.39 -2.72 -2.75
CA ALA A 34 8.98 -4.12 -2.81
C ALA A 34 8.28 -4.47 -4.14
N SER A 35 7.37 -3.61 -4.61
CA SER A 35 6.71 -3.79 -5.92
C SER A 35 7.71 -3.81 -7.08
N TRP A 36 8.68 -2.90 -7.11
CA TRP A 36 9.73 -2.89 -8.15
C TRP A 36 10.57 -4.16 -8.13
N VAL A 37 10.93 -4.64 -6.94
CA VAL A 37 11.68 -5.89 -6.76
C VAL A 37 10.88 -7.08 -7.26
N LEU A 38 9.59 -7.17 -6.92
CA LEU A 38 8.74 -8.28 -7.37
C LEU A 38 8.56 -8.29 -8.90
N VAL A 39 8.30 -7.12 -9.51
CA VAL A 39 8.21 -7.02 -10.98
C VAL A 39 9.52 -7.43 -11.64
N TYR A 40 10.67 -7.04 -11.08
CA TYR A 40 11.98 -7.47 -11.58
C TYR A 40 12.15 -8.98 -11.51
N PHE A 41 11.72 -9.63 -10.43
CA PHE A 41 11.73 -11.09 -10.31
C PHE A 41 10.77 -11.77 -11.30
N ASP A 42 9.58 -11.22 -11.52
CA ASP A 42 8.63 -11.78 -12.49
C ASP A 42 9.18 -11.73 -13.92
N VAL A 43 9.89 -10.65 -14.28
CA VAL A 43 10.60 -10.51 -15.57
C VAL A 43 11.70 -11.57 -15.69
N LEU A 44 12.54 -11.73 -14.66
CA LEU A 44 13.66 -12.69 -14.68
C LEU A 44 13.20 -14.15 -14.75
N THR A 45 12.08 -14.47 -14.09
CA THR A 45 11.52 -15.83 -14.07
C THR A 45 10.67 -16.14 -15.29
N GLY A 46 10.40 -15.15 -16.17
CA GLY A 46 9.50 -15.31 -17.30
C GLY A 46 8.05 -15.59 -16.89
N SER A 47 7.69 -15.31 -15.64
CA SER A 47 6.37 -15.60 -15.08
C SER A 47 5.35 -14.49 -15.31
N LEU A 48 5.69 -13.49 -16.14
CA LEU A 48 4.80 -12.42 -16.54
C LEU A 48 3.57 -12.97 -17.24
N GLY A 49 2.40 -12.79 -16.61
CA GLY A 49 1.13 -13.12 -17.22
C GLY A 49 0.80 -12.17 -18.38
N PRO A 50 -0.32 -12.44 -19.11
CA PRO A 50 -0.78 -11.63 -20.25
C PRO A 50 -0.99 -10.14 -19.92
N TYR A 51 -1.20 -9.83 -18.63
CA TYR A 51 -1.48 -8.50 -18.12
C TYR A 51 -0.26 -7.80 -17.50
N GLY A 52 0.95 -8.36 -17.65
CA GLY A 52 2.18 -7.77 -17.13
C GLY A 52 2.43 -7.98 -15.63
N PHE A 53 1.62 -8.82 -14.97
CA PHE A 53 1.79 -9.20 -13.56
C PHE A 53 2.04 -10.72 -13.46
N GLY A 54 3.04 -11.11 -12.67
CA GLY A 54 3.23 -12.50 -12.27
C GLY A 54 2.33 -12.89 -11.09
N LEU A 55 2.27 -14.20 -10.81
CA LEU A 55 1.43 -14.75 -9.73
C LEU A 55 1.84 -14.20 -8.35
N LEU A 56 3.14 -14.06 -8.11
CA LEU A 56 3.70 -13.50 -6.88
C LEU A 56 3.37 -12.02 -6.73
N SER A 57 3.56 -11.21 -7.78
CA SER A 57 3.17 -9.79 -7.77
C SER A 57 1.67 -9.60 -7.52
N SER A 58 0.84 -10.44 -8.14
CA SER A 58 -0.61 -10.39 -7.96
C SER A 58 -0.99 -10.64 -6.50
N LEU A 59 -0.45 -11.69 -5.88
CA LEU A 59 -0.69 -12.01 -4.47
C LEU A 59 -0.19 -10.89 -3.54
N PHE A 60 0.96 -10.29 -3.86
CA PHE A 60 1.50 -9.17 -3.09
C PHE A 60 0.59 -7.94 -3.13
N VAL A 61 0.03 -7.60 -4.29
CA VAL A 61 -0.93 -6.50 -4.42
C VAL A 61 -2.17 -6.77 -3.56
N PHE A 62 -2.74 -7.98 -3.60
CA PHE A 62 -3.89 -8.31 -2.76
C PHE A 62 -3.58 -8.25 -1.27
N ALA A 63 -2.41 -8.76 -0.85
CA ALA A 63 -1.99 -8.73 0.56
C ALA A 63 -1.77 -7.30 1.06
N THR A 64 -1.26 -6.39 0.21
CA THR A 64 -0.92 -5.01 0.56
C THR A 64 -2.05 -4.01 0.32
N PHE A 65 -3.14 -4.43 -0.33
CA PHE A 65 -4.32 -3.61 -0.58
C PHE A 65 -5.01 -3.15 0.73
N ILE A 66 -5.28 -4.08 1.66
CA ILE A 66 -5.90 -3.72 2.95
C ILE A 66 -5.01 -2.79 3.80
N PRO A 67 -3.70 -3.07 3.95
CA PRO A 67 -2.76 -2.19 4.65
C PRO A 67 -2.65 -0.80 4.04
N SER A 68 -2.58 -0.69 2.71
CA SER A 68 -2.48 0.61 2.02
C SER A 68 -3.75 1.45 2.21
N LEU A 69 -4.94 0.82 2.21
CA LEU A 69 -6.19 1.47 2.61
C LEU A 69 -6.14 1.91 4.08
N CYS A 70 -5.72 1.05 5.01
CA CYS A 70 -5.63 1.39 6.44
C CYS A 70 -4.76 2.62 6.70
N VAL A 71 -3.57 2.68 6.07
CA VAL A 71 -2.62 3.79 6.21
C VAL A 71 -3.19 5.09 5.62
N SER A 72 -3.86 5.00 4.47
CA SER A 72 -4.51 6.14 3.82
C SER A 72 -5.66 6.73 4.65
N VAL A 73 -6.49 5.87 5.26
CA VAL A 73 -7.56 6.28 6.17
C VAL A 73 -7.00 6.98 7.41
N ARG A 74 -5.92 6.47 8.02
CA ARG A 74 -5.28 7.11 9.18
C ARG A 74 -4.74 8.50 8.83
N ARG A 75 -4.16 8.67 7.64
CA ARG A 75 -3.68 9.98 7.17
C ARG A 75 -4.82 10.99 6.97
N LEU A 76 -5.99 10.54 6.53
CA LEU A 76 -7.17 11.40 6.43
C LEU A 76 -7.70 11.80 7.81
N HIS A 77 -7.67 10.88 8.78
CA HIS A 77 -8.01 11.21 10.16
C HIS A 77 -7.07 12.26 10.77
N ASP A 78 -5.81 12.34 10.33
CA ASP A 78 -4.90 13.42 10.73
C ASP A 78 -5.30 14.80 10.21
N SER A 79 -6.13 14.86 9.16
CA SER A 79 -6.66 16.11 8.58
C SER A 79 -8.13 16.35 8.97
N ASP A 80 -8.63 15.66 10.00
CA ASP A 80 -10.02 15.68 10.45
C ASP A 80 -11.04 15.30 9.35
N ARG A 81 -10.60 14.50 8.37
CA ARG A 81 -11.44 14.00 7.26
C ARG A 81 -11.85 12.55 7.52
N ARG A 82 -13.10 12.22 7.18
CA ARG A 82 -13.64 10.85 7.28
C ARG A 82 -12.90 9.91 6.32
N GLY A 83 -12.71 8.63 6.70
CA GLY A 83 -12.04 7.62 5.86
C GLY A 83 -12.62 7.44 4.45
N TRP A 84 -13.88 7.82 4.22
CA TRP A 84 -14.52 7.83 2.91
C TRP A 84 -13.80 8.71 1.87
N TRP A 85 -13.03 9.70 2.29
CA TRP A 85 -12.24 10.54 1.40
C TRP A 85 -11.13 9.76 0.66
N VAL A 86 -10.79 8.52 1.09
CA VAL A 86 -9.88 7.64 0.33
C VAL A 86 -10.46 7.33 -1.05
N LEU A 87 -11.79 7.25 -1.19
CA LEU A 87 -12.43 6.94 -2.48
C LEU A 87 -12.16 8.00 -3.55
N ILE A 88 -11.77 9.21 -3.18
CA ILE A 88 -11.39 10.25 -4.15
C ILE A 88 -10.15 9.84 -4.94
N PHE A 89 -9.23 9.05 -4.36
CA PHE A 89 -8.11 8.49 -5.11
C PHE A 89 -8.54 7.52 -6.21
N PHE A 90 -9.78 7.00 -6.15
CA PHE A 90 -10.36 6.14 -7.19
C PHE A 90 -11.17 6.92 -8.24
N VAL A 91 -11.42 8.23 -8.06
CA VAL A 91 -12.12 9.06 -9.05
C VAL A 91 -11.42 9.08 -10.42
N PRO A 92 -10.07 9.15 -10.52
CA PRO A 92 -9.37 9.06 -11.80
C PRO A 92 -9.55 7.72 -12.53
N LEU A 93 -9.98 6.64 -11.85
CA LEU A 93 -10.23 5.34 -12.49
C LEU A 93 -11.61 5.28 -13.17
N ILE A 94 -12.52 6.20 -12.86
CA ILE A 94 -13.88 6.26 -13.41
C ILE A 94 -13.97 7.30 -14.55
N GLY A 95 -13.08 8.30 -14.56
CA GLY A 95 -13.05 9.38 -15.56
C GLY A 95 -12.17 9.09 -16.78
N TRP A 96 -12.22 7.87 -17.32
CA TRP A 96 -11.58 7.49 -18.59
C TRP A 96 -12.60 7.50 -19.73
#